data_AF-A0A2N1RUF0-F1
#
_entry.id   AF-A0A2N1RUF0-F1
#
_cell.length_a   1.000
_cell.length_b   1.000
_cell.length_c   1.000
_cell.angle_alpha   90.00
_cell.angle_beta   90.00
_cell.angle_gamma   90.00
#
_symmetry.space_group_name_H-M   'P 1'
#
loop_
_entity.id
_entity.type
_entity.pdbx_description
1 polymer ?
#
loop_
_entity_poly.entity_id
_entity_poly.type
_entity_poly.pdbx_seq_one_letter_code
_entity_poly.pdbx_strand_id
1 'polypeptide(L)'
;MKSCSLCNFRCGIDRSVQTGRCGIDDKVYISHYGLHRGEEPFLTGGSGSGTIFFAGCTLRCRFCQNYQISRWRSADGTDGVEIADTDRLVEIFRELESMGASNINFVSPTPYVYRIIDAVLQVKSEGFKLPFVYNTHGYDAIETVDMLNGIIDIYLPDMKYGDDVTGKKFSGAPDLYTAGKGCIKKMYQQAGLLQINSEGAAVKGVAVRHLVIPGHIESSLQVLDFLESVDRRIHISLMSQYHPCEGNTDQEYPELNRTLRADEYERVVDYARNLGFKNLLIQEMESHISYLPDFGRDEVFGT
;
A
#
# COMPACT_ATOMS: atom_id res chain seq x y z
N MET A 1 -7.83 -8.93 -20.23
CA MET A 1 -6.76 -8.00 -20.68
C MET A 1 -5.74 -8.80 -21.47
N LYS A 2 -5.59 -8.53 -22.77
CA LYS A 2 -4.80 -9.38 -23.69
C LYS A 2 -3.27 -9.23 -23.61
N SER A 3 -2.77 -8.15 -23.01
CA SER A 3 -1.35 -7.97 -22.73
C SER A 3 -1.16 -7.13 -21.47
N CYS A 4 -0.74 -7.79 -20.38
CA CYS A 4 -0.64 -7.17 -19.06
C CYS A 4 0.60 -6.29 -18.88
N SER A 5 0.41 -5.01 -18.61
CA SER A 5 1.48 -4.05 -18.32
C SER A 5 1.26 -3.23 -17.05
N LEU A 6 0.40 -3.68 -16.12
CA LEU A 6 0.00 -2.91 -14.92
C LEU A 6 1.11 -2.62 -13.90
N CYS A 7 2.22 -3.36 -13.94
CA CYS A 7 3.35 -3.18 -13.03
C CYS A 7 4.67 -3.25 -13.80
N ASN A 8 5.78 -2.87 -13.16
CA ASN A 8 7.09 -2.83 -13.83
C ASN A 8 7.64 -4.20 -14.25
N PHE A 9 7.02 -5.31 -13.84
CA PHE A 9 7.32 -6.61 -14.45
C PHE A 9 6.90 -6.73 -15.91
N ARG A 10 5.92 -5.91 -16.37
CA ARG A 10 5.43 -5.87 -17.76
C ARG A 10 5.27 -7.26 -18.39
N CYS A 11 4.58 -8.17 -17.68
CA CYS A 11 4.57 -9.59 -18.04
C CYS A 11 3.91 -9.91 -19.39
N GLY A 12 3.13 -9.00 -19.98
CA GLY A 12 2.62 -9.11 -21.33
C GLY A 12 1.56 -10.20 -21.55
N ILE A 13 1.12 -10.88 -20.50
CA ILE A 13 0.19 -12.01 -20.58
C ILE A 13 -1.24 -11.59 -20.91
N ASP A 14 -2.01 -12.53 -21.46
CA ASP A 14 -3.47 -12.46 -21.52
C ASP A 14 -4.09 -13.01 -20.23
N ARG A 15 -4.66 -12.12 -19.41
CA ARG A 15 -5.27 -12.49 -18.13
C ARG A 15 -6.57 -13.27 -18.23
N SER A 16 -7.23 -13.30 -19.40
CA SER A 16 -8.39 -14.18 -19.59
C SER A 16 -8.00 -15.64 -19.88
N VAL A 17 -6.70 -15.93 -19.98
CA VAL A 17 -6.18 -17.27 -20.30
C VAL A 17 -5.24 -17.79 -19.21
N GLN A 18 -4.42 -16.92 -18.61
CA GLN A 18 -3.42 -17.31 -17.61
C GLN A 18 -3.21 -16.23 -16.56
N THR A 19 -2.59 -16.61 -15.44
CA THR A 19 -2.29 -15.69 -14.32
C THR A 19 -0.93 -15.02 -14.47
N GLY A 20 -0.80 -13.81 -13.92
CA GLY A 20 0.47 -13.09 -13.87
C GLY A 20 1.41 -13.62 -12.80
N ARG A 21 2.62 -13.02 -12.71
CA ARG A 21 3.52 -13.23 -11.55
C ARG A 21 2.80 -12.96 -10.22
N CYS A 22 1.84 -12.04 -10.21
CA CYS A 22 1.00 -11.73 -9.07
C CYS A 22 0.06 -12.87 -8.64
N GLY A 23 -0.16 -13.88 -9.48
CA GLY A 23 -1.06 -15.00 -9.23
C GLY A 23 -2.52 -14.74 -9.63
N ILE A 24 -2.83 -13.58 -10.22
CA ILE A 24 -4.20 -13.14 -10.49
C ILE A 24 -4.54 -13.22 -11.99
N ASP A 25 -5.77 -13.67 -12.29
CA ASP A 25 -6.39 -13.69 -13.61
C ASP A 25 -7.19 -12.39 -13.88
N ASP A 26 -8.31 -12.46 -14.61
CA ASP A 26 -9.13 -11.31 -15.00
C ASP A 26 -10.32 -11.01 -14.07
N LYS A 27 -10.45 -11.75 -12.96
CA LYS A 27 -11.45 -11.49 -11.90
C LYS A 27 -10.88 -10.61 -10.79
N VAL A 28 -11.78 -10.08 -9.94
CA VAL A 28 -11.40 -9.35 -8.72
C VAL A 28 -11.55 -10.26 -7.52
N TYR A 29 -10.56 -10.27 -6.65
CA TYR A 29 -10.52 -11.11 -5.45
C TYR A 29 -10.31 -10.25 -4.21
N ILE A 30 -11.29 -10.27 -3.32
CA ILE A 30 -11.30 -9.49 -2.08
C ILE A 30 -11.14 -10.45 -0.92
N SER A 31 -10.07 -10.31 -0.15
CA SER A 31 -9.87 -11.14 1.05
C SER A 31 -10.60 -10.57 2.26
N HIS A 32 -10.71 -9.25 2.35
CA HIS A 32 -11.42 -8.59 3.45
C HIS A 32 -11.81 -7.17 3.06
N TYR A 33 -12.94 -6.68 3.56
CA TYR A 33 -13.24 -5.25 3.60
C TYR A 33 -13.86 -4.85 4.95
N GLY A 34 -13.57 -3.64 5.41
CA GLY A 34 -14.09 -3.14 6.67
C GLY A 34 -13.46 -1.81 7.10
N LEU A 35 -13.82 -1.35 8.31
CA LEU A 35 -13.25 -0.13 8.88
C LEU A 35 -11.90 -0.43 9.57
N HIS A 36 -10.81 -0.04 8.91
CA HIS A 36 -9.48 -0.06 9.51
C HIS A 36 -9.25 1.22 10.32
N ARG A 37 -8.90 1.08 11.60
CA ARG A 37 -8.74 2.21 12.54
C ARG A 37 -7.29 2.50 12.93
N GLY A 38 -6.34 1.83 12.29
CA GLY A 38 -4.92 1.94 12.59
C GLY A 38 -4.08 2.69 11.57
N GLU A 39 -2.77 2.72 11.84
CA GLU A 39 -1.69 3.27 11.01
C GLU A 39 -1.67 4.80 10.85
N GLU A 40 -2.52 5.38 10.00
CA GLU A 40 -2.50 6.83 9.69
C GLU A 40 -3.74 7.57 10.19
N PRO A 41 -3.64 8.42 11.23
CA PRO A 41 -4.77 9.20 11.75
C PRO A 41 -5.47 10.06 10.69
N PHE A 42 -4.72 10.59 9.73
CA PHE A 42 -5.28 11.39 8.63
C PHE A 42 -6.10 10.56 7.63
N LEU A 43 -5.94 9.24 7.57
CA LEU A 43 -6.81 8.36 6.76
C LEU A 43 -7.98 7.84 7.57
N THR A 44 -7.75 7.47 8.83
CA THR A 44 -8.80 6.90 9.67
C THR A 44 -9.86 7.93 10.05
N GLY A 45 -9.49 9.21 10.12
CA GLY A 45 -10.38 10.26 10.60
C GLY A 45 -10.94 9.88 11.99
N GLY A 46 -12.24 10.11 12.19
CA GLY A 46 -12.92 9.76 13.45
C GLY A 46 -13.46 8.32 13.52
N SER A 47 -13.72 7.67 12.39
CA SER A 47 -14.52 6.43 12.34
C SER A 47 -13.78 5.21 11.79
N GLY A 48 -12.72 5.42 11.01
CA GLY A 48 -11.95 4.41 10.31
C GLY A 48 -11.86 4.66 8.80
N SER A 49 -10.82 4.10 8.19
CA SER A 49 -10.61 4.04 6.76
C SER A 49 -11.35 2.82 6.19
N GLY A 50 -12.24 3.02 5.22
CA GLY A 50 -13.00 1.94 4.59
C GLY A 50 -12.08 1.13 3.68
N THR A 51 -11.44 0.11 4.23
CA THR A 51 -10.29 -0.55 3.61
C THR A 51 -10.72 -1.84 2.94
N ILE A 52 -10.25 -2.04 1.71
CA ILE A 52 -10.48 -3.24 0.91
C ILE A 52 -9.12 -3.89 0.66
N PHE A 53 -8.91 -5.06 1.27
CA PHE A 53 -7.73 -5.89 1.10
C PHE A 53 -7.94 -6.84 -0.06
N PHE A 54 -7.26 -6.56 -1.18
CA PHE A 54 -7.27 -7.45 -2.32
C PHE A 54 -6.34 -8.65 -2.12
N ALA A 55 -6.73 -9.81 -2.63
CA ALA A 55 -5.89 -10.99 -2.62
C ALA A 55 -4.83 -10.92 -3.74
N GLY A 56 -3.66 -11.53 -3.51
CA GLY A 56 -2.51 -11.48 -4.41
C GLY A 56 -1.79 -10.13 -4.42
N CYS A 57 -0.52 -10.17 -4.85
CA CYS A 57 0.35 -9.00 -4.89
C CYS A 57 1.37 -9.18 -6.01
N THR A 58 1.82 -8.10 -6.65
CA THR A 58 2.88 -8.21 -7.67
C THR A 58 4.25 -8.52 -7.05
N LEU A 59 4.45 -8.08 -5.80
CA LEU A 59 5.65 -8.34 -5.02
C LEU A 59 5.53 -9.65 -4.22
N ARG A 60 6.68 -10.15 -3.78
CA ARG A 60 6.81 -11.31 -2.89
C ARG A 60 7.81 -10.96 -1.78
N CYS A 61 7.49 -9.92 -1.01
CA CYS A 61 8.35 -9.45 0.08
C CYS A 61 8.59 -10.57 1.09
N ARG A 62 9.86 -10.78 1.46
CA ARG A 62 10.26 -11.78 2.46
C ARG A 62 9.69 -11.47 3.85
N PHE A 63 9.38 -10.22 4.14
CA PHE A 63 8.87 -9.73 5.43
C PHE A 63 7.40 -9.28 5.40
N CYS A 64 6.61 -9.69 4.41
CA CYS A 64 5.25 -9.18 4.24
C CYS A 64 4.35 -9.55 5.44
N GLN A 65 3.79 -8.55 6.13
CA GLN A 65 2.75 -8.75 7.16
C GLN A 65 1.49 -9.37 6.57
N ASN A 66 1.13 -8.97 5.34
CA ASN A 66 -0.02 -9.51 4.62
C ASN A 66 0.32 -10.81 3.87
N TYR A 67 1.24 -11.67 4.36
CA TYR A 67 1.69 -12.83 3.59
C TYR A 67 0.56 -13.82 3.27
N GLN A 68 -0.43 -13.98 4.17
CA GLN A 68 -1.60 -14.85 3.98
C GLN A 68 -2.33 -14.53 2.67
N ILE A 69 -2.51 -13.23 2.36
CA ILE A 69 -3.26 -12.78 1.18
C ILE A 69 -2.37 -12.37 0.03
N SER A 70 -1.18 -11.83 0.28
CA SER A 70 -0.30 -11.32 -0.78
C SER A 70 0.26 -12.45 -1.65
N ARG A 71 0.40 -13.66 -1.09
CA ARG A 71 0.90 -14.85 -1.79
C ARG A 71 -0.18 -15.67 -2.47
N TRP A 72 -1.43 -15.42 -2.11
CA TRP A 72 -2.60 -16.07 -2.68
C TRP A 72 -2.65 -15.92 -4.20
N ARG A 73 -3.17 -16.95 -4.86
CA ARG A 73 -3.31 -17.03 -6.31
C ARG A 73 -4.74 -17.45 -6.66
N SER A 74 -5.24 -17.03 -7.82
CA SER A 74 -6.59 -17.40 -8.25
C SER A 74 -6.79 -18.91 -8.46
N ALA A 75 -5.71 -19.67 -8.59
CA ALA A 75 -5.74 -21.13 -8.66
C ALA A 75 -5.90 -21.80 -7.28
N ASP A 76 -5.75 -21.09 -6.17
CA ASP A 76 -5.74 -21.66 -4.81
C ASP A 76 -7.17 -21.93 -4.27
N GLY A 77 -8.22 -21.58 -5.02
CA GLY A 77 -9.63 -21.73 -4.62
C GLY A 77 -10.26 -20.42 -4.14
N THR A 78 -11.41 -20.46 -3.46
CA THR A 78 -12.12 -19.25 -2.97
C THR A 78 -12.32 -19.26 -1.45
N ASP A 79 -11.68 -20.18 -0.73
CA ASP A 79 -11.80 -20.25 0.73
C ASP A 79 -11.23 -18.97 1.34
N GLY A 80 -12.09 -18.19 2.02
CA GLY A 80 -11.73 -16.91 2.62
C GLY A 80 -11.50 -15.75 1.64
N VAL A 81 -11.90 -15.88 0.36
CA VAL A 81 -11.74 -14.83 -0.66
C VAL A 81 -13.00 -14.69 -1.52
N GLU A 82 -13.57 -13.50 -1.54
CA GLU A 82 -14.75 -13.14 -2.34
C GLU A 82 -14.34 -12.79 -3.78
N ILE A 83 -15.10 -13.30 -4.77
CA ILE A 83 -14.99 -12.87 -6.16
C ILE A 83 -15.98 -11.73 -6.38
N ALA A 84 -15.47 -10.57 -6.80
CA ALA A 84 -16.29 -9.40 -7.08
C ALA A 84 -16.27 -9.04 -8.57
N ASP A 85 -17.39 -8.52 -9.06
CA ASP A 85 -17.46 -7.75 -10.30
C ASP A 85 -17.55 -6.25 -9.99
N THR A 86 -17.80 -5.43 -11.02
CA THR A 86 -17.90 -3.97 -10.87
C THR A 86 -19.07 -3.59 -9.96
N ASP A 87 -20.25 -4.21 -10.13
CA ASP A 87 -21.43 -3.89 -9.34
C ASP A 87 -21.21 -4.26 -7.87
N ARG A 88 -20.61 -5.42 -7.60
CA ARG A 88 -20.29 -5.81 -6.23
C ARG A 88 -19.26 -4.87 -5.58
N LEU A 89 -18.26 -4.38 -6.33
CA LEU A 89 -17.34 -3.36 -5.81
C LEU A 89 -18.08 -2.06 -5.43
N VAL A 90 -19.01 -1.61 -6.27
CA VAL A 90 -19.83 -0.42 -5.99
C VAL A 90 -20.68 -0.62 -4.73
N GLU A 91 -21.29 -1.80 -4.55
CA GLU A 91 -22.02 -2.15 -3.33
C GLU A 91 -21.11 -2.07 -2.09
N ILE A 92 -19.92 -2.66 -2.13
CA ILE A 92 -18.93 -2.60 -1.04
C ILE A 92 -18.56 -1.14 -0.70
N PHE A 93 -18.41 -0.26 -1.70
CA PHE A 93 -18.13 1.16 -1.44
C PHE A 93 -19.27 1.82 -0.65
N ARG A 94 -20.52 1.49 -0.95
CA ARG A 94 -21.71 1.99 -0.25
C ARG A 94 -21.88 1.38 1.13
N GLU A 95 -21.57 0.09 1.28
CA GLU A 95 -21.53 -0.59 2.58
C GLU A 95 -20.53 0.13 3.50
N LEU A 96 -19.30 0.38 3.03
CA LEU A 96 -18.28 1.13 3.78
C LEU A 96 -18.72 2.57 4.09
N GLU A 97 -19.37 3.27 3.15
CA GLU A 97 -19.96 4.60 3.39
C GLU A 97 -21.02 4.54 4.51
N SER A 98 -21.91 3.54 4.48
CA SER A 98 -22.95 3.35 5.50
C SER A 98 -22.39 2.96 6.88
N MET A 99 -21.23 2.30 6.92
CA MET A 99 -20.48 2.03 8.14
C MET A 99 -19.81 3.30 8.70
N GLY A 100 -19.78 4.40 7.93
CA GLY A 100 -19.17 5.67 8.33
C GLY A 100 -17.69 5.78 7.97
N ALA A 101 -17.23 5.10 6.92
CA ALA A 101 -15.85 5.20 6.45
C ALA A 101 -15.47 6.66 6.09
N SER A 102 -14.24 7.05 6.43
CA SER A 102 -13.70 8.38 6.06
C SER A 102 -13.24 8.46 4.60
N ASN A 103 -12.95 7.31 3.99
CA ASN A 103 -12.48 7.15 2.62
C ASN A 103 -12.66 5.68 2.17
N ILE A 104 -12.45 5.40 0.89
CA ILE A 104 -12.32 4.04 0.35
C ILE A 104 -10.86 3.75 0.03
N ASN A 105 -10.24 2.83 0.78
CA ASN A 105 -8.81 2.54 0.73
C ASN A 105 -8.52 1.18 0.08
N PHE A 106 -7.93 1.22 -1.11
CA PHE A 106 -7.58 0.03 -1.85
C PHE A 106 -6.17 -0.44 -1.49
N VAL A 107 -6.05 -1.62 -0.85
CA VAL A 107 -4.75 -2.20 -0.44
C VAL A 107 -4.32 -3.31 -1.39
N SER A 108 -3.11 -3.20 -1.94
CA SER A 108 -2.60 -4.02 -3.05
C SER A 108 -3.43 -3.94 -4.34
N PRO A 109 -3.84 -2.75 -4.81
CA PRO A 109 -4.78 -2.57 -5.92
C PRO A 109 -4.22 -2.87 -7.31
N THR A 110 -2.89 -2.89 -7.49
CA THR A 110 -2.23 -2.93 -8.81
C THR A 110 -2.79 -3.99 -9.76
N PRO A 111 -3.08 -5.24 -9.34
CA PRO A 111 -3.64 -6.23 -10.25
C PRO A 111 -5.07 -5.91 -10.72
N TYR A 112 -5.80 -5.05 -10.03
CA TYR A 112 -7.24 -4.82 -10.15
C TYR A 112 -7.60 -3.44 -10.72
N VAL A 113 -6.60 -2.64 -11.10
CA VAL A 113 -6.74 -1.23 -11.49
C VAL A 113 -7.87 -0.98 -12.49
N TYR A 114 -8.00 -1.77 -13.55
CA TYR A 114 -9.06 -1.55 -14.54
C TYR A 114 -10.47 -1.67 -13.92
N ARG A 115 -10.70 -2.70 -13.10
CA ARG A 115 -11.99 -2.90 -12.44
C ARG A 115 -12.25 -1.86 -11.36
N ILE A 116 -11.20 -1.44 -10.65
CA ILE A 116 -11.29 -0.32 -9.70
C ILE A 116 -11.71 0.96 -10.42
N ILE A 117 -11.10 1.29 -11.58
CA ILE A 117 -11.47 2.47 -12.37
C ILE A 117 -12.94 2.39 -12.80
N ASP A 118 -13.38 1.25 -13.34
CA ASP A 118 -14.77 1.03 -13.75
C ASP A 118 -15.75 1.31 -12.58
N ALA A 119 -15.47 0.72 -11.41
CA ALA A 119 -16.33 0.86 -10.22
C ALA A 119 -16.32 2.29 -9.64
N VAL A 120 -15.16 2.94 -9.61
CA VAL A 120 -15.04 4.33 -9.12
C VAL A 120 -15.80 5.29 -10.03
N LEU A 121 -15.70 5.13 -11.36
CA LEU A 121 -16.43 5.96 -12.31
C LEU A 121 -17.94 5.77 -12.17
N GLN A 122 -18.40 4.52 -12.05
CA GLN A 122 -19.81 4.19 -11.85
C GLN A 122 -20.35 4.86 -10.57
N VAL A 123 -19.73 4.61 -9.41
CA VAL A 123 -20.24 5.12 -8.14
C VAL A 123 -20.15 6.65 -8.03
N LYS A 124 -19.12 7.28 -8.62
CA LYS A 124 -19.02 8.76 -8.68
C LYS A 124 -20.14 9.36 -9.52
N SER A 125 -20.57 8.68 -10.60
CA SER A 125 -21.72 9.13 -11.42
C SER A 125 -23.05 9.11 -10.64
N GLU A 126 -23.12 8.32 -9.58
CA GLU A 126 -24.27 8.18 -8.67
C GLU A 126 -24.15 9.08 -7.42
N GLY A 127 -23.24 10.06 -7.43
CA GLY A 127 -23.11 11.07 -6.38
C GLY A 127 -22.38 10.62 -5.11
N PHE A 128 -21.59 9.54 -5.17
CA PHE A 128 -20.70 9.12 -4.09
C PHE A 128 -19.61 10.17 -3.81
N LYS A 129 -19.34 10.44 -2.52
CA LYS A 129 -18.52 11.60 -2.11
C LYS A 129 -17.24 11.26 -1.36
N LEU A 130 -17.11 10.05 -0.82
CA LEU A 130 -15.90 9.69 -0.08
C LEU A 130 -14.68 9.67 -1.01
N PRO A 131 -13.51 10.15 -0.55
CA PRO A 131 -12.29 10.12 -1.34
C PRO A 131 -11.81 8.67 -1.51
N PHE A 132 -11.15 8.41 -2.64
CA PHE A 132 -10.51 7.12 -2.91
C PHE A 132 -9.00 7.18 -2.65
N VAL A 133 -8.50 6.20 -1.89
CA VAL A 133 -7.09 6.04 -1.54
C VAL A 133 -6.49 4.86 -2.31
N TYR A 134 -5.35 5.11 -2.96
CA TYR A 134 -4.55 4.07 -3.64
C TYR A 134 -3.33 3.71 -2.78
N ASN A 135 -3.48 2.67 -1.95
CA ASN A 135 -2.43 2.15 -1.09
C ASN A 135 -1.63 1.06 -1.81
N THR A 136 -0.46 1.44 -2.31
CA THR A 136 0.33 0.63 -3.24
C THR A 136 1.75 0.41 -2.74
N HIS A 137 2.36 -0.69 -3.16
CA HIS A 137 3.79 -0.95 -2.95
C HIS A 137 4.72 -0.15 -3.87
N GLY A 138 4.21 0.77 -4.70
CA GLY A 138 5.00 1.71 -5.50
C GLY A 138 5.73 1.09 -6.70
N TYR A 139 5.37 -0.13 -7.12
CA TYR A 139 5.97 -0.83 -8.27
C TYR A 139 5.02 -0.92 -9.48
N ASP A 140 4.03 -0.04 -9.50
CA ASP A 140 3.09 0.16 -10.60
C ASP A 140 3.82 0.62 -11.86
N ALA A 141 3.28 0.32 -13.04
CA ALA A 141 3.76 0.95 -14.26
C ALA A 141 3.38 2.44 -14.25
N ILE A 142 4.20 3.30 -14.87
CA ILE A 142 3.89 4.74 -14.94
C ILE A 142 2.57 4.98 -15.68
N GLU A 143 2.29 4.20 -16.72
CA GLU A 143 1.04 4.22 -17.46
C GLU A 143 -0.16 3.85 -16.59
N THR A 144 0.05 2.98 -15.58
CA THR A 144 -0.96 2.68 -14.57
C THR A 144 -1.23 3.86 -13.67
N VAL A 145 -0.19 4.55 -13.20
CA VAL A 145 -0.35 5.79 -12.43
C VAL A 145 -1.03 6.89 -13.27
N ASP A 146 -0.75 6.97 -14.57
CA ASP A 146 -1.44 7.89 -15.49
C ASP A 146 -2.95 7.64 -15.57
N MET A 147 -3.39 6.38 -15.65
CA MET A 147 -4.80 6.02 -15.70
C MET A 147 -5.58 6.42 -14.43
N LEU A 148 -4.88 6.55 -13.30
CA LEU A 148 -5.50 6.88 -12.01
C LEU A 148 -5.74 8.39 -11.82
N ASN A 149 -5.22 9.24 -12.71
CA ASN A 149 -5.33 10.69 -12.59
C ASN A 149 -6.81 11.14 -12.65
N GLY A 150 -7.27 11.79 -11.58
CA GLY A 150 -8.68 12.22 -11.44
C GLY A 150 -9.64 11.09 -11.02
N ILE A 151 -9.16 9.85 -10.95
CA ILE A 151 -9.90 8.71 -10.39
C ILE A 151 -9.62 8.60 -8.90
N ILE A 152 -8.34 8.60 -8.54
CA ILE A 152 -7.84 8.52 -7.17
C ILE A 152 -7.62 9.92 -6.61
N ASP A 153 -8.06 10.12 -5.38
CA ASP A 153 -7.95 11.40 -4.68
C ASP A 153 -6.67 11.44 -3.84
N ILE A 154 -6.32 10.32 -3.19
CA ILE A 154 -5.18 10.22 -2.28
C ILE A 154 -4.28 9.05 -2.70
N TYR A 155 -2.99 9.33 -2.85
CA TYR A 155 -1.98 8.29 -3.06
C TYR A 155 -1.24 8.00 -1.76
N LEU A 156 -1.09 6.70 -1.48
CA LEU A 156 -0.38 6.19 -0.32
C LEU A 156 0.66 5.14 -0.75
N PRO A 157 1.73 5.53 -1.47
CA PRO A 157 2.76 4.60 -1.89
C PRO A 157 3.70 4.23 -0.72
N ASP A 158 4.06 2.96 -0.65
CA ASP A 158 5.16 2.48 0.17
C ASP A 158 6.48 2.62 -0.59
N MET A 159 7.44 3.35 -0.01
CA MET A 159 8.81 3.40 -0.48
C MET A 159 9.70 2.59 0.47
N LYS A 160 9.84 1.29 0.22
CA LYS A 160 10.46 0.35 1.18
C LYS A 160 11.99 0.41 1.24
N TYR A 161 12.63 0.81 0.15
CA TYR A 161 14.08 0.71 -0.03
C TYR A 161 14.63 1.96 -0.68
N GLY A 162 15.87 2.31 -0.32
CA GLY A 162 16.66 3.39 -0.93
C GLY A 162 17.56 2.94 -2.08
N ASP A 163 17.53 1.66 -2.43
CA ASP A 163 18.36 1.06 -3.47
C ASP A 163 17.68 -0.16 -4.15
N ASP A 164 18.04 -0.41 -5.41
CA ASP A 164 17.46 -1.49 -6.22
C ASP A 164 18.01 -2.88 -5.84
N VAL A 165 19.18 -2.95 -5.23
CA VAL A 165 19.82 -4.21 -4.83
C VAL A 165 19.02 -4.86 -3.71
N THR A 166 18.71 -4.09 -2.67
CA THR A 166 17.88 -4.51 -1.54
C THR A 166 16.45 -4.84 -1.98
N GLY A 167 15.86 -4.01 -2.84
CA GLY A 167 14.53 -4.26 -3.39
C GLY A 167 14.42 -5.57 -4.18
N LYS A 168 15.41 -5.87 -5.02
CA LYS A 168 15.49 -7.15 -5.73
C LYS A 168 15.69 -8.31 -4.76
N LYS A 169 16.57 -8.16 -3.78
CA LYS A 169 16.94 -9.18 -2.81
C LYS A 169 15.75 -9.59 -1.91
N PHE A 170 15.02 -8.62 -1.37
CA PHE A 170 13.98 -8.87 -0.37
C PHE A 170 12.54 -8.85 -0.90
N SER A 171 12.27 -8.25 -2.06
CA SER A 171 10.94 -8.24 -2.70
C SER A 171 10.87 -8.95 -4.04
N GLY A 172 12.00 -9.43 -4.56
CA GLY A 172 12.06 -10.12 -5.85
C GLY A 172 11.71 -9.22 -7.04
N ALA A 173 11.86 -7.91 -6.88
CA ALA A 173 11.50 -6.90 -7.88
C ALA A 173 12.75 -6.11 -8.31
N PRO A 174 13.21 -6.25 -9.57
CA PRO A 174 14.31 -5.45 -10.10
C PRO A 174 13.91 -3.97 -10.20
N ASP A 175 14.85 -3.05 -10.06
CA ASP A 175 14.61 -1.62 -10.25
C ASP A 175 13.48 -1.04 -9.37
N LEU A 176 13.19 -1.67 -8.22
CA LEU A 176 12.08 -1.31 -7.34
C LEU A 176 12.19 0.12 -6.78
N TYR A 177 13.38 0.54 -6.35
CA TYR A 177 13.62 1.90 -5.90
C TYR A 177 13.49 2.88 -7.07
N THR A 178 14.09 2.56 -8.21
CA THR A 178 14.01 3.39 -9.42
C THR A 178 12.57 3.58 -9.90
N ALA A 179 11.78 2.51 -9.95
CA ALA A 179 10.36 2.53 -10.26
C ALA A 179 9.54 3.33 -9.23
N GLY A 180 9.78 3.10 -7.93
CA GLY A 180 9.11 3.80 -6.84
C GLY A 180 9.31 5.31 -6.90
N LYS A 181 10.54 5.76 -7.20
CA LYS A 181 10.83 7.19 -7.42
C LYS A 181 9.99 7.78 -8.55
N GLY A 182 9.86 7.05 -9.66
CA GLY A 182 9.04 7.46 -10.80
C GLY A 182 7.56 7.56 -10.42
N CYS A 183 7.02 6.55 -9.73
CA CYS A 183 5.64 6.51 -9.28
C CYS A 183 5.34 7.67 -8.33
N ILE A 184 6.15 7.87 -7.29
CA ILE A 184 5.94 8.93 -6.29
C ILE A 184 5.99 10.31 -6.94
N LYS A 185 6.97 10.58 -7.81
CA LYS A 185 7.02 11.85 -8.56
C LYS A 185 5.76 12.08 -9.39
N LYS A 186 5.25 11.03 -10.04
CA LYS A 186 4.06 11.11 -10.88
C LYS A 186 2.79 11.32 -10.05
N MET A 187 2.62 10.57 -8.96
CA MET A 187 1.52 10.76 -8.00
C MET A 187 1.54 12.17 -7.41
N TYR A 188 2.72 12.67 -7.05
CA TYR A 188 2.90 14.03 -6.55
C TYR A 188 2.52 15.09 -7.59
N GLN A 189 2.89 14.90 -8.85
CA GLN A 189 2.46 15.79 -9.95
C GLN A 189 0.94 15.83 -10.13
N GLN A 190 0.25 14.70 -9.91
CA GLN A 190 -1.21 14.60 -10.10
C GLN A 190 -2.00 15.16 -8.91
N ALA A 191 -1.60 14.79 -7.68
CA ALA A 191 -2.39 15.07 -6.48
C ALA A 191 -1.81 16.18 -5.59
N GLY A 192 -0.51 16.45 -5.68
CA GLY A 192 0.19 17.46 -4.87
C GLY A 192 0.37 17.06 -3.40
N LEU A 193 0.59 18.06 -2.55
CA LEU A 193 0.68 17.90 -1.10
C LEU A 193 -0.64 17.40 -0.52
N LEU A 194 -0.56 16.56 0.52
CA LEU A 194 -1.72 16.09 1.25
C LEU A 194 -2.52 17.27 1.82
N GLN A 195 -3.80 17.29 1.50
CA GLN A 195 -4.80 18.25 1.97
C GLN A 195 -5.64 17.56 3.03
N ILE A 196 -5.68 18.17 4.21
CA ILE A 196 -6.43 17.70 5.37
C ILE A 196 -7.58 18.68 5.60
N ASN A 197 -8.79 18.17 5.77
CA ASN A 197 -9.98 18.97 6.03
C ASN A 197 -10.05 19.47 7.49
N SER A 198 -11.08 20.23 7.83
CA SER A 198 -11.28 20.76 9.20
C SER A 198 -11.49 19.69 10.26
N GLU A 199 -11.82 18.46 9.87
CA GLU A 199 -12.05 17.31 10.76
C GLU A 199 -10.78 16.46 10.93
N GLY A 200 -9.66 16.84 10.31
CA GLY A 200 -8.40 16.09 10.38
C GLY A 200 -8.30 14.93 9.39
N ALA A 201 -9.26 14.77 8.48
CA ALA A 201 -9.25 13.73 7.46
C ALA A 201 -8.61 14.21 6.15
N ALA A 202 -7.78 13.37 5.55
CA ALA A 202 -7.20 13.59 4.24
C ALA A 202 -8.29 13.53 3.16
N VAL A 203 -8.26 14.48 2.22
CA VAL A 203 -9.23 14.56 1.12
C VAL A 203 -8.58 14.48 -0.25
N LYS A 204 -7.30 14.84 -0.38
CA LYS A 204 -6.54 14.78 -1.62
C LYS A 204 -5.04 14.83 -1.35
N GLY A 205 -4.21 14.24 -2.21
CA GLY A 205 -2.76 14.47 -2.22
C GLY A 205 -1.94 13.20 -1.99
N VAL A 206 -0.67 13.36 -1.62
CA VAL A 206 0.26 12.25 -1.42
C VAL A 206 0.80 12.19 0.01
N ALA A 207 0.74 11.00 0.60
CA ALA A 207 1.50 10.62 1.78
C ALA A 207 2.35 9.40 1.44
N VAL A 208 3.64 9.39 1.80
CA VAL A 208 4.54 8.26 1.52
C VAL A 208 4.75 7.45 2.79
N ARG A 209 4.54 6.14 2.71
CA ARG A 209 4.90 5.21 3.79
C ARG A 209 6.33 4.73 3.62
N HIS A 210 7.08 4.70 4.72
CA HIS A 210 8.42 4.14 4.75
C HIS A 210 8.58 3.25 5.98
N LEU A 211 8.57 1.94 5.75
CA LEU A 211 8.89 0.93 6.76
C LEU A 211 10.40 0.87 6.96
N VAL A 212 10.85 1.15 8.19
CA VAL A 212 12.26 1.00 8.54
C VAL A 212 12.57 -0.48 8.74
N ILE A 213 13.48 -1.02 7.92
CA ILE A 213 13.84 -2.44 7.93
C ILE A 213 15.07 -2.63 8.84
N PRO A 214 15.02 -3.55 9.83
CA PRO A 214 16.14 -3.83 10.71
C PRO A 214 17.44 -4.14 9.96
N GLY A 215 18.54 -3.53 10.37
CA GLY A 215 19.85 -3.69 9.71
C GLY A 215 20.05 -2.92 8.41
N HIS A 216 19.03 -2.20 7.92
CA HIS A 216 19.05 -1.52 6.61
C HIS A 216 18.87 0.00 6.69
N ILE A 217 19.39 0.63 7.76
CA ILE A 217 19.19 2.05 8.06
C ILE A 217 19.67 2.97 6.95
N GLU A 218 20.80 2.68 6.30
CA GLU A 218 21.28 3.48 5.17
C GLU A 218 20.28 3.53 4.01
N SER A 219 19.55 2.44 3.77
CA SER A 219 18.49 2.38 2.77
C SER A 219 17.34 3.34 3.14
N SER A 220 17.01 3.46 4.43
CA SER A 220 16.03 4.43 4.93
C SER A 220 16.50 5.88 4.75
N LEU A 221 17.77 6.18 5.00
CA LEU A 221 18.32 7.52 4.81
C LEU A 221 18.25 7.93 3.33
N GLN A 222 18.58 7.01 2.42
CA GLN A 222 18.45 7.23 0.97
C GLN A 222 17.00 7.49 0.51
N VAL A 223 16.01 6.83 1.12
CA VAL A 223 14.59 7.14 0.87
C VAL A 223 14.27 8.57 1.30
N LEU A 224 14.74 8.98 2.48
CA LEU A 224 14.51 10.33 2.99
C LEU A 224 15.18 11.40 2.12
N ASP A 225 16.41 11.18 1.64
CA ASP A 225 17.08 12.07 0.69
C ASP A 225 16.28 12.22 -0.60
N PHE A 226 15.72 11.12 -1.11
CA PHE A 226 14.86 11.18 -2.28
C PHE A 226 13.58 11.99 -2.02
N LEU A 227 12.89 11.76 -0.90
CA LEU A 227 11.67 12.50 -0.58
C LEU A 227 11.94 13.98 -0.35
N GLU A 228 13.11 14.35 0.17
CA GLU A 228 13.57 15.72 0.37
C GLU A 228 13.70 16.42 -0.98
N SER A 229 14.26 15.71 -1.97
CA SER A 229 14.38 16.18 -3.36
C SER A 229 13.05 16.30 -4.11
N VAL A 230 11.97 15.66 -3.62
CA VAL A 230 10.62 15.79 -4.18
C VAL A 230 9.95 17.03 -3.60
N ASP A 231 9.72 17.05 -2.29
CA ASP A 231 9.24 18.21 -1.55
C ASP A 231 9.34 17.94 -0.04
N ARG A 232 10.05 18.80 0.70
CA ARG A 232 10.18 18.72 2.17
C ARG A 232 8.87 18.83 2.95
N ARG A 233 7.78 19.24 2.29
CA ARG A 233 6.44 19.34 2.89
C ARG A 233 5.61 18.07 2.66
N ILE A 234 6.11 17.09 1.91
CA ILE A 234 5.38 15.83 1.71
C ILE A 234 5.09 15.16 3.06
N HIS A 235 3.92 14.53 3.18
CA HIS A 235 3.60 13.75 4.37
C HIS A 235 4.33 12.42 4.32
N ILE A 236 4.98 12.05 5.42
CA ILE A 236 5.72 10.79 5.54
C ILE A 236 5.20 10.03 6.75
N SER A 237 4.74 8.81 6.53
CA SER A 237 4.49 7.82 7.58
C SER A 237 5.77 7.01 7.79
N LEU A 238 6.54 7.37 8.82
CA LEU A 238 7.77 6.66 9.20
C LEU A 238 7.41 5.52 10.13
N MET A 239 7.49 4.29 9.64
CA MET A 239 6.91 3.13 10.32
C MET A 239 7.97 2.33 11.06
N SER A 240 7.72 2.08 12.36
CA SER A 240 8.47 1.20 13.26
C SER A 240 7.88 -0.23 13.31
N GLN A 241 6.81 -0.48 12.55
CA GLN A 241 5.95 -1.68 12.60
C GLN A 241 6.59 -2.98 12.09
N TYR A 242 7.89 -3.00 11.82
CA TYR A 242 8.53 -4.21 11.29
C TYR A 242 8.36 -5.36 12.28
N HIS A 243 7.68 -6.41 11.82
CA HIS A 243 7.45 -7.63 12.57
C HIS A 243 7.90 -8.84 11.74
N PRO A 244 8.77 -9.71 12.28
CA PRO A 244 9.09 -10.99 11.63
C PRO A 244 7.85 -11.90 11.62
N CYS A 245 7.21 -12.04 10.46
CA CYS A 245 6.03 -12.89 10.35
C CYS A 245 6.41 -14.37 10.36
N GLU A 246 5.57 -15.19 11.01
CA GLU A 246 5.71 -16.66 10.99
C GLU A 246 5.67 -17.19 9.55
N GLY A 247 6.54 -18.16 9.24
CA GLY A 247 6.70 -18.68 7.87
C GLY A 247 7.55 -17.81 6.93
N ASN A 248 8.10 -16.71 7.45
CA ASN A 248 8.96 -15.76 6.73
C ASN A 248 10.31 -15.50 7.40
N THR A 249 10.65 -16.32 8.40
CA THR A 249 11.97 -16.30 9.00
C THR A 249 13.01 -16.80 8.00
N ASP A 250 14.04 -16.01 7.76
CA ASP A 250 15.06 -16.26 6.75
C ASP A 250 16.41 -16.56 7.42
N GLN A 251 16.90 -17.79 7.29
CA GLN A 251 18.20 -18.18 7.85
C GLN A 251 19.37 -17.50 7.11
N GLU A 252 19.15 -17.08 5.85
CA GLU A 252 20.14 -16.35 5.07
C GLU A 252 20.25 -14.89 5.53
N TYR A 253 19.15 -14.32 6.05
CA TYR A 253 19.04 -12.91 6.46
C TYR A 253 18.54 -12.79 7.90
N PRO A 254 19.40 -13.07 8.89
CA PRO A 254 19.03 -13.04 10.31
C PRO A 254 18.55 -11.66 10.78
N GLU A 255 18.94 -10.59 10.11
CA GLU A 255 18.43 -9.24 10.35
C GLU A 255 16.91 -9.13 10.17
N LEU A 256 16.32 -9.93 9.27
CA LEU A 256 14.88 -9.94 9.04
C LEU A 256 14.09 -10.72 10.10
N ASN A 257 14.78 -11.48 10.96
CA ASN A 257 14.17 -12.35 11.98
C ASN A 257 14.01 -11.67 13.35
N ARG A 258 14.14 -10.34 13.40
CA ARG A 258 14.00 -9.56 14.63
C ARG A 258 13.19 -8.30 14.37
N THR A 259 12.66 -7.71 15.43
CA THR A 259 12.07 -6.38 15.39
C THR A 259 13.14 -5.29 15.28
N LEU A 260 12.69 -4.09 14.94
CA LEU A 260 13.52 -2.91 14.87
C LEU A 260 13.98 -2.49 16.27
N ARG A 261 15.27 -2.14 16.42
CA ARG A 261 15.77 -1.59 17.69
C ARG A 261 15.45 -0.10 17.80
N ALA A 262 15.37 0.41 19.03
CA ALA A 262 15.09 1.82 19.27
C ALA A 262 16.15 2.74 18.64
N ASP A 263 17.44 2.41 18.78
CA ASP A 263 18.55 3.18 18.21
C ASP A 263 18.53 3.22 16.67
N GLU A 264 18.11 2.11 16.04
CA GLU A 264 17.90 2.03 14.60
C GLU A 264 16.80 2.98 14.14
N TYR A 265 15.66 3.00 14.83
CA TYR A 265 14.52 3.86 14.47
C TYR A 265 14.80 5.33 14.75
N GLU A 266 15.34 5.64 15.93
CA GLU A 266 15.73 7.00 16.34
C GLU A 266 16.69 7.63 15.32
N ARG A 267 17.66 6.87 14.82
CA ARG A 267 18.59 7.35 13.78
C ARG A 267 17.87 7.79 12.50
N VAL A 268 16.85 7.07 12.06
CA VAL A 268 16.05 7.44 10.87
C VAL A 268 15.19 8.67 11.15
N VAL A 269 14.54 8.70 12.31
CA VAL A 269 13.68 9.81 12.74
C VAL A 269 14.48 11.11 12.85
N ASP A 270 15.64 11.07 13.50
CA ASP A 270 16.51 12.24 13.64
C ASP A 270 17.07 12.70 12.31
N TYR A 271 17.41 11.78 11.41
CA TYR A 271 17.80 12.14 10.05
C TYR A 271 16.68 12.87 9.30
N ALA A 272 15.43 12.38 9.38
CA ALA A 272 14.28 13.05 8.77
C ALA A 272 14.06 14.46 9.35
N ARG A 273 14.22 14.63 10.67
CA ARG A 273 14.16 15.94 11.33
C ARG A 273 15.28 16.87 10.90
N ASN A 274 16.50 16.35 10.75
CA ASN A 274 17.67 17.12 10.29
C ASN A 274 17.56 17.56 8.83
N LEU A 275 16.97 16.73 7.98
CA LEU A 275 16.53 17.13 6.63
C LEU A 275 15.37 18.14 6.66
N GLY A 276 14.79 18.43 7.83
CA GLY A 276 13.79 19.46 8.05
C GLY A 276 12.41 19.14 7.48
N PHE A 277 12.04 17.86 7.42
CA PHE A 277 10.65 17.46 7.23
C PHE A 277 9.80 17.92 8.42
N LYS A 278 8.60 18.42 8.13
CA LYS A 278 7.65 18.87 9.17
C LYS A 278 6.42 17.97 9.30
N ASN A 279 6.03 17.29 8.22
CA ASN A 279 4.83 16.46 8.16
C ASN A 279 5.21 14.98 8.34
N LEU A 280 5.77 14.67 9.51
CA LEU A 280 6.19 13.32 9.89
C LEU A 280 5.14 12.70 10.82
N LEU A 281 4.57 11.58 10.41
CA LEU A 281 3.91 10.65 11.31
C LEU A 281 4.96 9.64 11.78
N ILE A 282 5.43 9.82 13.01
CA ILE A 282 6.40 8.95 13.68
C ILE A 282 5.58 7.97 14.51
N GLN A 283 5.76 6.67 14.27
CA GLN A 283 5.05 5.62 14.97
C GLN A 283 5.78 5.20 16.25
N GLU A 284 5.02 4.84 17.29
CA GLU A 284 5.57 4.32 18.54
C GLU A 284 6.25 2.96 18.31
N MET A 285 7.26 2.62 19.12
CA MET A 285 8.02 1.37 18.93
C MET A 285 7.15 0.11 19.11
N GLU A 286 6.08 0.19 19.89
CA GLU A 286 5.10 -0.87 20.13
C GLU A 286 4.18 -1.13 18.92
N SER A 287 4.27 -0.32 17.86
CA SER A 287 3.39 -0.47 16.70
C SER A 287 3.56 -1.84 16.00
N HIS A 288 4.71 -2.51 16.16
CA HIS A 288 4.99 -3.83 15.59
C HIS A 288 4.07 -4.97 16.09
N ILE A 289 3.27 -4.74 17.14
CA ILE A 289 2.24 -5.68 17.61
C ILE A 289 0.80 -5.19 17.38
N SER A 290 0.60 -3.91 17.05
CA SER A 290 -0.71 -3.27 17.10
C SER A 290 -1.54 -3.42 15.81
N TYR A 291 -0.90 -3.80 14.70
CA TYR A 291 -1.50 -3.82 13.36
C TYR A 291 -1.16 -5.09 12.58
N LEU A 292 -0.99 -6.21 13.29
CA LEU A 292 -0.73 -7.51 12.67
C LEU A 292 -2.06 -8.11 12.19
N PRO A 293 -2.25 -8.29 10.88
CA PRO A 293 -3.45 -8.93 10.39
C PRO A 293 -3.37 -10.45 10.55
N ASP A 294 -4.50 -11.06 10.88
CA ASP A 294 -4.72 -12.50 10.73
C ASP A 294 -5.97 -12.74 9.88
N PHE A 295 -5.75 -12.98 8.59
CA PHE A 295 -6.82 -13.21 7.60
C PHE A 295 -7.51 -14.57 7.77
N GLY A 296 -7.11 -15.39 8.75
CA GLY A 296 -7.82 -16.61 9.14
C GLY A 296 -8.89 -16.39 10.21
N ARG A 297 -9.00 -15.18 10.77
CA ARG A 297 -9.98 -14.82 11.80
C ARG A 297 -11.12 -14.01 11.21
N ASP A 298 -12.27 -14.03 11.88
CA ASP A 298 -13.41 -13.16 11.56
C ASP A 298 -13.03 -11.68 11.76
N GLU A 299 -12.32 -11.37 12.85
CA GLU A 299 -11.71 -10.06 13.09
C GLU A 299 -10.23 -10.09 12.67
N VAL A 300 -9.96 -9.62 11.45
CA VAL A 300 -8.61 -9.60 10.86
C VAL A 300 -7.62 -8.78 11.69
N PHE A 301 -8.09 -7.67 12.27
CA PHE A 301 -7.29 -6.75 13.09
C PHE A 301 -7.79 -6.79 14.53
N GLY A 302 -7.52 -7.89 15.24
CA GLY A 302 -7.86 -8.08 16.65
C GLY A 302 -6.66 -7.87 17.58
N THR A 303 -6.92 -7.42 18.81
CA THR A 303 -5.97 -7.39 19.93
C THR A 303 -5.84 -8.76 20.61
#